data_AF-A0AA39ME75-F1
#
_entry.id   AF-A0AA39ME75-F1
#
_cell.length_a   1.000
_cell.length_b   1.000
_cell.length_c   1.000
_cell.angle_alpha   90.00
_cell.angle_beta   90.00
_cell.angle_gamma   90.00
#
_symmetry.space_group_name_H-M   'P 1'
#
loop_
_entity.id
_entity.type
_entity.pdbx_description
1 polymer ?
#
loop_
_entity_poly.entity_id
_entity_poly.type
_entity_poly.pdbx_seq_one_letter_code
_entity_poly.pdbx_strand_id
1 'polypeptide(L)'
;GPDATEEELAVFLRHFEEDVKHCGEQLQRHKHKQVCKKYGHNTCRFQFPHDFATESYFNKEMKSVILACRDQMVNYYNEWVLVFCRFNHDLRCILSGRSCKAAMFYITDYITKMSVKTYEMLTLM
;
A
#
# COMPACT_ATOMS: atom_id res chain seq x y z
N GLY A 1 -1.19 -15.80 31.40
CA GLY A 1 -0.51 -17.11 31.32
C GLY A 1 0.96 -16.88 31.53
N PRO A 2 1.79 -17.93 31.65
CA PRO A 2 3.24 -17.74 31.52
C PRO A 2 3.54 -17.17 30.13
N ASP A 3 4.57 -16.33 30.05
CA ASP A 3 5.09 -15.85 28.78
C ASP A 3 5.69 -17.02 27.99
N ALA A 4 5.70 -16.90 26.66
CA ALA A 4 6.33 -17.90 25.81
C ALA A 4 7.82 -17.99 26.10
N THR A 5 8.36 -19.20 26.05
CA THR A 5 9.80 -19.44 26.12
C THR A 5 10.49 -18.90 24.86
N GLU A 6 11.80 -18.67 24.95
CA GLU A 6 12.60 -18.21 23.81
C GLU A 6 12.60 -19.21 22.65
N GLU A 7 12.54 -20.51 22.97
CA GLU A 7 12.49 -21.59 21.97
C GLU A 7 11.14 -21.62 21.24
N GLU A 8 10.04 -21.44 21.96
CA GLU A 8 8.69 -21.31 21.37
C GLU A 8 8.60 -20.07 20.47
N LEU A 9 9.17 -18.94 20.91
CA LEU A 9 9.21 -17.72 20.12
C LEU A 9 10.01 -17.91 18.82
N ALA A 10 11.17 -18.57 18.89
CA ALA A 10 11.99 -18.87 17.72
C ALA A 10 11.28 -19.81 16.72
N VAL A 11 10.54 -20.80 17.22
CA VAL A 11 9.72 -21.67 16.38
C VAL A 11 8.58 -20.89 15.73
N PHE A 12 7.90 -20.03 16.48
CA PHE A 12 6.83 -19.18 15.95
C PHE A 12 7.34 -18.25 14.84
N LEU A 13 8.44 -17.53 15.07
CA LEU A 13 8.99 -16.57 14.11
C LEU A 13 9.39 -17.24 12.79
N ARG A 14 9.91 -18.47 12.84
CA ARG A 14 10.25 -19.24 11.64
C ARG A 14 9.01 -19.54 10.78
N HIS A 15 7.95 -20.06 11.40
CA HIS A 15 6.70 -20.33 10.69
C HIS A 15 6.05 -19.03 10.20
N PHE A 16 6.17 -17.95 10.99
CA PHE A 16 5.67 -16.65 10.61
C PHE A 16 6.36 -16.13 9.33
N GLU A 17 7.68 -16.20 9.23
CA GLU A 17 8.42 -15.80 8.02
C GLU A 17 8.03 -16.63 6.79
N GLU A 18 7.83 -17.93 6.95
CA GLU A 18 7.34 -18.82 5.88
C GLU A 18 5.93 -18.40 5.42
N ASP A 19 5.03 -18.11 6.37
CA ASP A 19 3.68 -17.64 6.10
C ASP A 19 3.68 -16.27 5.42
N VAL A 20 4.55 -15.34 5.83
CA VAL A 20 4.71 -14.02 5.18
C VAL A 20 5.08 -14.21 3.72
N LYS A 21 6.07 -15.06 3.43
CA LYS A 21 6.50 -15.32 2.05
C LYS A 21 5.38 -15.96 1.23
N HIS A 22 4.74 -16.99 1.77
CA HIS A 22 3.64 -17.68 1.09
C HIS A 22 2.49 -16.72 0.80
N CYS A 23 2.01 -15.98 1.81
CA CYS A 23 0.92 -15.03 1.66
C CYS A 23 1.28 -13.86 0.75
N GLY A 24 2.54 -13.36 0.81
CA GLY A 24 3.00 -12.27 -0.05
C GLY A 24 2.91 -12.65 -1.53
N GLU A 25 3.39 -13.85 -1.87
CA GLU A 25 3.35 -14.37 -3.24
C GLU A 25 1.93 -14.65 -3.73
N GLN A 26 1.08 -15.24 -2.89
CA GLN A 26 -0.27 -15.64 -3.29
C GLN A 26 -1.26 -14.48 -3.31
N LEU A 27 -1.16 -13.56 -2.34
CA LEU A 27 -2.19 -12.56 -2.06
C LEU A 27 -1.77 -11.14 -2.44
N GLN A 28 -0.47 -10.81 -2.39
CA GLN A 28 0.01 -9.44 -2.63
C GLN A 28 0.64 -9.23 -4.00
N ARG A 29 1.05 -10.30 -4.70
CA ARG A 29 1.61 -10.18 -6.04
C ARG A 29 0.55 -9.73 -7.04
N HIS A 30 0.80 -8.58 -7.65
CA HIS A 30 -0.01 -8.05 -8.74
C HIS A 30 0.16 -8.88 -10.00
N LYS A 31 -0.97 -9.28 -10.58
CA LYS A 31 -1.06 -9.85 -11.93
C LYS A 31 -2.04 -9.00 -12.72
N HIS A 32 -1.59 -8.47 -13.86
CA HIS A 32 -2.44 -7.64 -14.69
C HIS A 32 -3.70 -8.40 -15.11
N LYS A 33 -4.85 -7.76 -14.89
CA LYS A 33 -6.18 -8.24 -15.29
C LYS A 33 -6.89 -7.11 -16.05
N GLN A 34 -8.04 -7.41 -16.66
CA GLN A 34 -8.81 -6.40 -17.42
C GLN A 34 -9.17 -5.17 -16.58
N VAL A 35 -9.38 -5.34 -15.27
CA VAL A 35 -9.63 -4.24 -14.33
C VAL A 35 -8.51 -3.20 -14.30
N CYS A 36 -7.26 -3.57 -14.64
CA CYS A 36 -6.13 -2.64 -14.68
C CYS A 36 -6.29 -1.59 -15.78
N LYS A 37 -7.09 -1.86 -16.82
CA LYS A 37 -7.39 -0.92 -17.91
C LYS A 37 -8.78 -0.29 -17.79
N LYS A 38 -9.52 -0.60 -16.70
CA LYS A 38 -10.87 -0.07 -16.49
C LYS A 38 -10.82 1.46 -16.44
N TYR A 39 -11.90 2.11 -16.91
CA TYR A 39 -12.01 3.57 -16.97
C TYR A 39 -11.04 4.26 -17.93
N GLY A 40 -10.57 3.56 -18.97
CA GLY A 40 -9.72 4.16 -20.01
C GLY A 40 -8.28 4.41 -19.57
N HIS A 41 -7.81 3.71 -18.53
CA HIS A 41 -6.42 3.81 -18.11
C HIS A 41 -5.47 3.20 -19.16
N ASN A 42 -4.53 4.00 -19.65
CA ASN A 42 -3.48 3.58 -20.58
C ASN A 42 -2.38 2.74 -19.90
N THR A 43 -2.18 2.94 -18.60
CA THR A 43 -1.26 2.19 -17.75
C THR A 43 -2.04 1.40 -16.69
N CYS A 44 -1.37 0.60 -15.86
CA CYS A 44 -2.07 -0.11 -14.78
C CYS A 44 -2.76 0.90 -13.84
N ARG A 45 -4.09 0.82 -13.73
CA ARG A 45 -4.90 1.63 -12.81
C ARG A 45 -4.40 1.59 -11.36
N PHE A 46 -3.78 0.49 -10.94
CA PHE A 46 -3.23 0.30 -9.60
C PHE A 46 -1.76 0.76 -9.45
N GLN A 47 -1.22 1.47 -10.46
CA GLN A 47 0.12 2.04 -10.44
C GLN A 47 1.23 0.99 -10.27
N PHE A 48 1.08 -0.11 -11.00
CA PHE A 48 2.13 -1.12 -11.19
C PHE A 48 2.85 -0.91 -12.54
N PRO A 49 4.17 -1.17 -12.62
CA PRO A 49 5.07 -1.47 -11.49
C PRO A 49 5.24 -0.27 -10.55
N HIS A 50 5.47 -0.54 -9.26
CA HIS A 50 5.89 0.50 -8.30
C HIS A 50 7.31 0.98 -8.60
N ASP A 51 7.69 2.15 -8.10
CA ASP A 51 9.06 2.64 -8.25
C ASP A 51 10.06 1.75 -7.49
N PHE A 52 11.12 1.33 -8.18
CA PHE A 52 12.20 0.55 -7.57
C PHE A 52 13.09 1.44 -6.68
N ALA A 53 13.33 0.99 -5.45
CA ALA A 53 14.28 1.62 -4.54
C ALA A 53 15.03 0.54 -3.75
N THR A 54 16.35 0.46 -3.93
CA THR A 54 17.20 -0.52 -3.23
C THR A 54 17.19 -0.31 -1.71
N GLU A 55 17.18 0.95 -1.29
CA GLU A 55 17.24 1.39 0.11
C GLU A 55 16.28 2.56 0.33
N SER A 56 15.82 2.73 1.57
CA SER A 56 14.97 3.85 1.94
C SER A 56 15.79 5.14 1.98
N TYR A 57 15.25 6.24 1.44
CA TYR A 57 15.95 7.52 1.39
C TYR A 57 14.98 8.70 1.57
N PHE A 58 15.52 9.85 1.98
CA PHE A 58 14.73 11.08 2.06
C PHE A 58 14.78 11.84 0.73
N ASN A 59 13.61 12.04 0.11
CA ASN A 59 13.46 12.91 -1.05
C ASN A 59 13.28 14.37 -0.59
N LYS A 60 14.29 15.20 -0.85
CA LYS A 60 14.31 16.61 -0.45
C LYS A 60 13.24 17.46 -1.13
N GLU A 61 12.93 17.18 -2.39
CA GLU A 61 11.94 17.92 -3.17
C GLU A 61 10.52 17.64 -2.66
N MET A 62 10.20 16.35 -2.48
CA MET A 62 8.90 15.91 -1.98
C MET A 62 8.74 16.10 -0.47
N LYS A 63 9.84 16.38 0.24
CA LYS A 63 9.92 16.41 1.70
C LYS A 63 9.32 15.14 2.33
N SER A 64 9.70 14.00 1.79
CA SER A 64 9.15 12.70 2.16
C SER A 64 10.21 11.63 2.21
N VAL A 65 10.04 10.64 3.08
CA VAL A 65 10.85 9.42 3.06
C VAL A 65 10.24 8.47 2.03
N ILE A 66 11.07 7.98 1.12
CA ILE A 66 10.74 6.90 0.20
C ILE A 66 11.27 5.61 0.81
N LEU A 67 10.41 4.61 0.93
CA LEU A 67 10.78 3.30 1.48
C LEU A 67 11.37 2.42 0.38
N ALA A 68 12.30 1.54 0.77
CA ALA A 68 12.84 0.55 -0.13
C ALA A 68 11.72 -0.31 -0.77
N CYS A 69 11.79 -0.49 -2.08
CA CYS A 69 10.89 -1.34 -2.85
C CYS A 69 11.74 -2.17 -3.81
N ARG A 70 11.97 -3.43 -3.44
CA ARG A 70 12.83 -4.36 -4.22
C ARG A 70 12.05 -5.29 -5.13
N ASP A 71 10.75 -5.44 -4.88
CA ASP A 71 9.81 -6.10 -5.79
C ASP A 71 8.70 -5.11 -6.15
N GLN A 72 8.75 -4.62 -7.39
CA GLN A 72 7.83 -3.60 -7.90
C GLN A 72 6.43 -4.15 -8.21
N MET A 73 6.24 -5.46 -8.15
CA MET A 73 5.00 -6.15 -8.52
C MET A 73 4.26 -6.71 -7.31
N VAL A 74 4.64 -6.31 -6.10
CA VAL A 74 3.99 -6.69 -4.85
C VAL A 74 3.45 -5.43 -4.18
N ASN A 75 2.23 -5.46 -3.65
CA ASN A 75 1.69 -4.33 -2.88
C ASN A 75 2.57 -4.02 -1.66
N TYR A 76 2.48 -2.81 -1.15
CA TYR A 76 2.99 -2.54 0.19
C TYR A 76 2.08 -3.21 1.22
N TYR A 77 2.64 -4.04 2.07
CA TYR A 77 1.88 -4.80 3.07
C TYR A 77 2.57 -4.75 4.43
N ASN A 78 1.80 -5.01 5.49
CA ASN A 78 2.35 -5.25 6.81
C ASN A 78 2.33 -6.77 7.05
N GLU A 79 3.47 -7.34 7.44
CA GLU A 79 3.64 -8.78 7.62
C GLU A 79 2.63 -9.38 8.62
N TRP A 80 2.36 -8.69 9.72
CA TRP A 80 1.45 -9.16 10.76
C TRP A 80 0.00 -9.15 10.28
N VAL A 81 -0.42 -8.04 9.66
CA VAL A 81 -1.75 -7.94 9.05
C VAL A 81 -1.91 -9.00 7.96
N LEU A 82 -0.86 -9.27 7.17
CA LEU A 82 -0.90 -10.27 6.12
C LEU A 82 -1.09 -11.68 6.65
N VAL A 83 -0.28 -12.09 7.62
CA VAL A 83 -0.35 -13.46 8.17
C VAL A 83 -1.64 -13.69 8.93
N PHE A 84 -2.08 -12.73 9.74
CA PHE A 84 -3.28 -12.91 10.56
C PHE A 84 -4.59 -12.73 9.79
N CYS A 85 -4.63 -11.86 8.79
CA CYS A 85 -5.85 -11.59 8.05
C CYS A 85 -5.96 -12.32 6.71
N ARG A 86 -4.83 -12.74 6.11
CA ARG A 86 -4.75 -13.55 4.87
C ARG A 86 -5.60 -13.01 3.71
N PHE A 87 -5.60 -11.70 3.50
CA PHE A 87 -6.22 -11.06 2.33
C PHE A 87 -5.33 -9.99 1.70
N ASN A 88 -5.63 -9.67 0.44
CA ASN A 88 -4.96 -8.62 -0.33
C ASN A 88 -5.16 -7.23 0.30
N HIS A 89 -4.09 -6.49 0.54
CA HIS A 89 -4.17 -5.12 1.06
C HIS A 89 -3.00 -4.29 0.56
N ASP A 90 -3.25 -3.00 0.34
CA ASP A 90 -2.22 -2.02 -0.03
C ASP A 90 -2.14 -0.98 1.09
N LEU A 91 -1.08 -1.04 1.88
CA LEU A 91 -0.80 -0.16 3.01
C LEU A 91 0.30 0.83 2.63
N ARG A 92 -0.03 2.12 2.57
CA ARG A 92 0.95 3.17 2.26
C ARG A 92 1.10 4.17 3.38
N CYS A 93 2.34 4.51 3.69
CA CYS A 93 2.64 5.56 4.65
C CYS A 93 2.48 6.93 3.98
N ILE A 94 1.77 7.84 4.66
CA ILE A 94 1.62 9.23 4.23
C ILE A 94 2.72 10.05 4.92
N LEU A 95 3.82 10.27 4.21
CA LEU A 95 5.05 10.82 4.77
C LEU A 95 5.33 12.27 4.33
N SER A 96 4.35 12.94 3.72
CA SER A 96 4.46 14.35 3.31
C SER A 96 3.15 15.10 3.56
N GLY A 97 3.25 16.40 3.85
CA GLY A 97 2.08 17.26 4.02
C GLY A 97 1.23 17.37 2.74
N ARG A 98 1.84 17.27 1.56
CA ARG A 98 1.15 17.26 0.27
C ARG A 98 0.33 15.98 0.08
N SER A 99 0.95 14.82 0.34
CA SER A 99 0.28 13.52 0.28
C SER A 99 -0.84 13.42 1.31
N CYS A 100 -0.63 13.99 2.50
CA CYS A 100 -1.65 14.04 3.55
C CYS A 100 -2.88 14.84 3.11
N LYS A 101 -2.69 16.06 2.61
CA LYS A 101 -3.81 16.86 2.06
C LYS A 101 -4.54 16.12 0.93
N ALA A 102 -3.81 15.51 0.00
CA ALA A 102 -4.41 14.76 -1.10
C ALA A 102 -5.26 13.57 -0.59
N ALA A 103 -4.76 12.80 0.38
CA ALA A 103 -5.50 11.72 1.01
C ALA A 103 -6.74 12.23 1.76
N MET A 104 -6.62 13.33 2.50
CA MET A 104 -7.76 13.95 3.21
C MET A 104 -8.87 14.38 2.24
N PHE A 105 -8.52 15.03 1.12
CA PHE A 105 -9.50 15.41 0.11
C PHE A 105 -10.15 14.20 -0.53
N TYR A 106 -9.36 13.18 -0.89
CA TYR A 106 -9.88 11.94 -1.47
C TYR A 106 -10.84 11.21 -0.53
N ILE A 107 -10.46 11.07 0.75
CA ILE A 107 -11.32 10.44 1.77
C ILE A 107 -12.59 11.26 1.98
N THR A 108 -12.47 12.58 2.10
CA THR A 108 -13.62 13.47 2.26
C THR A 108 -14.58 13.36 1.08
N ASP A 109 -14.08 13.43 -0.15
CA ASP A 109 -14.88 13.29 -1.36
C ASP A 109 -15.60 11.94 -1.41
N TYR A 110 -14.91 10.85 -1.06
CA TYR A 110 -15.49 9.52 -1.03
C TYR A 110 -16.55 9.32 0.06
N ILE A 111 -16.32 9.85 1.27
CA ILE A 111 -17.27 9.76 2.40
C ILE A 111 -18.49 10.62 2.12
N THR A 112 -18.28 11.87 1.71
CA THR A 112 -19.37 12.82 1.47
C THR A 112 -20.16 12.45 0.21
N LYS A 113 -19.56 11.72 -0.74
CA LYS A 113 -20.12 11.38 -2.05
C LYS A 113 -20.75 12.61 -2.71
N MET A 114 -20.07 13.76 -2.63
CA MET A 114 -20.60 14.98 -3.22
C MET A 114 -20.85 14.73 -4.71
N SER A 115 -22.08 14.99 -5.16
CA SER A 115 -22.47 14.82 -6.56
C SER A 115 -21.75 15.80 -7.49
N VAL A 116 -21.18 16.86 -6.91
CA VAL A 116 -20.51 17.97 -7.60
C VAL A 116 -19.01 17.73 -7.58
N LYS A 117 -18.42 17.63 -8.77
CA LYS A 117 -16.98 17.37 -8.90
C LYS A 117 -16.19 18.61 -8.49
N THR A 118 -14.99 18.42 -7.93
CA THR A 118 -14.16 19.53 -7.41
C THR A 118 -13.91 20.65 -8.44
N TYR A 119 -13.84 20.35 -9.75
CA TYR A 119 -13.69 21.38 -10.79
C TYR A 119 -14.94 22.26 -10.97
N GLU A 120 -16.13 21.73 -10.71
CA GLU A 120 -17.39 22.47 -10.83
C GLU A 120 -17.51 23.50 -9.71
N MET A 121 -17.08 23.14 -8.49
CA MET A 121 -16.99 24.10 -7.38
C MET A 121 -15.97 25.22 -7.65
N LEU A 122 -14.85 24.92 -8.29
CA LEU A 122 -13.85 25.92 -8.66
C LEU A 122 -14.31 26.85 -9.80
N THR A 123 -15.31 26.45 -10.58
CA THR A 123 -15.87 27.29 -11.66
C THR A 123 -16.95 28.26 -11.13
N LEU A 124 -17.46 28.00 -9.92
CA LEU A 124 -18.46 28.83 -9.24
C LEU A 124 -17.84 29.89 -8.31
N MET A 125 -16.50 29.92 -8.19
CA MET A 125 -15.73 30.94 -7.47
C MET A 125 -15.11 31.92 -8.45
#